data_AF-A0A3Q9MMA4-F1
#
_entry.id   AF-A0A3Q9MMA4-F1
#
_cell.length_a   1.000
_cell.length_b   1.000
_cell.length_c   1.000
_cell.angle_alpha   90.00
_cell.angle_beta   90.00
_cell.angle_gamma   90.00
#
_symmetry.space_group_name_H-M   'P 1'
#
loop_
_entity.id
_entity.type
_entity.pdbx_description
1 polymer ?
#
loop_
_entity_poly.entity_id
_entity_poly.type
_entity_poly.pdbx_seq_one_letter_code
_entity_poly.pdbx_strand_id
1 'polypeptide(L)' 'MHHADRENSTLALNLIPETLRLTTLQYLKPGDLVNYKVEQSTRAIVETFLNTLGALQY' A
#
# COMPACT_ATOMS: atom_id res chain seq x y z
N MET A 1 -2.44 14.20 7.47
CA MET A 1 -2.69 13.73 6.09
C MET A 1 -2.77 12.22 6.14
N HIS A 2 -3.94 11.63 5.89
CA HIS A 2 -4.06 10.18 5.75
C HIS A 2 -4.02 9.85 4.26
N HIS A 3 -2.90 9.27 3.81
CA HIS A 3 -2.74 8.85 2.41
C HIS A 3 -3.51 7.56 2.10
N ALA A 4 -4.19 6.96 3.08
CA ALA A 4 -5.04 5.79 2.91
C ALA A 4 -6.45 6.12 3.41
N ASP A 5 -7.44 5.86 2.57
CA ASP A 5 -8.85 5.97 2.88
C ASP A 5 -9.47 4.58 2.82
N ARG A 6 -9.88 4.08 3.99
CA ARG A 6 -10.46 2.73 4.12
C ARG A 6 -11.89 2.66 3.63
N GLU A 7 -12.67 3.72 3.78
CA GLU A 7 -14.09 3.70 3.38
C GLU A 7 -14.21 3.62 1.86
N ASN A 8 -13.36 4.38 1.16
CA ASN A 8 -13.33 4.37 -0.30
C ASN A 8 -12.33 3.35 -0.88
N SER A 9 -11.60 2.62 -0.03
CA SER A 9 -10.53 1.69 -0.45
C SER A 9 -9.51 2.34 -1.40
N THR A 10 -9.11 3.59 -1.11
CA THR A 10 -8.15 4.34 -1.94
C THR A 10 -6.86 4.65 -1.21
N LEU A 11 -5.79 4.84 -2.00
CA LEU A 11 -4.47 5.24 -1.52
C LEU A 11 -3.96 6.40 -2.40
N ALA A 12 -3.38 7.43 -1.76
CA ALA A 12 -2.68 8.52 -2.41
C ALA A 12 -1.16 8.29 -2.32
N LEU A 13 -0.46 8.54 -3.44
CA LEU A 13 0.99 8.41 -3.53
C LEU A 13 1.61 9.78 -3.77
N ASN A 14 2.66 10.10 -3.01
CA ASN A 14 3.51 11.25 -3.29
C ASN A 14 4.68 10.79 -4.14
N LEU A 15 4.75 11.28 -5.38
CA LEU A 15 5.80 10.93 -6.34
C LEU A 15 6.67 12.15 -6.59
N ILE A 16 7.99 11.97 -6.55
CA ILE A 16 8.94 13.00 -6.97
C ILE A 16 9.07 13.00 -8.50
N PRO A 17 9.47 14.13 -9.13
CA PRO A 17 9.56 14.24 -10.59
C PRO A 17 10.45 13.17 -11.24
N GLU A 18 11.53 12.77 -10.58
CA GLU A 18 12.44 11.75 -11.12
C GLU A 18 11.76 10.37 -11.23
N THR A 19 10.92 9.98 -10.26
CA THR A 19 10.16 8.72 -10.32
C THR A 19 9.18 8.74 -11.48
N LEU A 20 8.50 9.85 -11.72
CA LEU A 20 7.59 9.99 -12.87
C LEU A 20 8.36 9.86 -14.19
N ARG A 21 9.52 10.51 -14.30
CA ARG A 21 10.37 10.49 -15.51
C ARG A 21 10.95 9.11 -15.83
N LEU A 22 11.28 8.32 -14.81
CA LEU A 22 11.95 7.03 -14.96
C LEU A 22 11.00 5.82 -14.96
N THR A 23 9.69 6.03 -14.84
CA THR A 23 8.69 4.95 -14.79
C THR A 23 7.54 5.21 -15.76
N THR A 24 6.65 4.24 -15.92
CA THR A 24 5.43 4.40 -16.74
C THR A 24 4.30 5.15 -16.02
N LEU A 25 4.49 5.51 -14.74
CA LEU A 25 3.45 6.10 -13.90
C LEU A 25 2.95 7.45 -14.42
N GLN A 26 3.78 8.21 -15.13
CA GLN A 26 3.40 9.51 -15.71
C GLN A 26 2.34 9.41 -16.82
N TYR A 27 2.11 8.22 -17.37
CA TYR A 27 1.17 8.00 -18.47
C TYR A 27 -0.20 7.47 -18.02
N LEU A 28 -0.34 7.15 -16.73
CA LEU A 28 -1.57 6.59 -16.17
C LEU A 28 -2.72 7.61 -16.24
N LYS A 29 -3.90 7.08 -16.51
CA LYS A 29 -5.18 7.81 -16.55
C LYS A 29 -6.19 7.15 -15.61
N PRO A 30 -7.21 7.89 -15.14
CA PRO A 30 -8.30 7.30 -14.37
C PRO A 30 -8.91 6.09 -15.10
N GLY A 31 -8.99 4.96 -14.41
CA GLY A 31 -9.46 3.69 -14.96
C GLY A 31 -8.37 2.72 -15.42
N ASP A 32 -7.11 3.18 -15.55
CA ASP A 32 -6.00 2.29 -15.86
C ASP A 32 -5.72 1.31 -14.72
N LEU A 33 -5.42 0.06 -15.08
CA LEU A 33 -5.02 -0.96 -14.12
C LEU A 33 -3.52 -0.85 -13.86
N VAL A 34 -3.16 -0.98 -12.59
CA VAL A 34 -1.77 -1.00 -12.14
C VAL A 34 -1.49 -2.26 -11.34
N ASN A 35 -0.29 -2.79 -11.52
CA ASN A 35 0.20 -3.84 -10.64
C ASN A 35 0.67 -3.20 -9.34
N TYR A 36 0.17 -3.70 -8.21
CA TYR A 36 0.66 -3.34 -6.90
C TYR A 36 1.04 -4.60 -6.13
N LYS A 37 2.02 -4.46 -5.24
CA LYS A 37 2.45 -5.55 -4.36
C LYS A 37 2.60 -5.02 -2.95
N VAL A 38 1.98 -5.71 -2.01
CA VAL A 38 2.26 -5.51 -0.58
C VAL A 38 3.53 -6.28 -0.26
N GLU A 39 4.46 -5.60 0.40
CA GLU A 39 5.73 -6.18 0.83
C GLU A 39 5.48 -7.33 1.83
N GLN A 40 6.07 -8.50 1.56
CA GLN A 40 5.71 -9.74 2.25
C GLN A 40 6.15 -9.74 3.72
N SER A 41 7.30 -9.14 4.04
CA SER A 41 7.76 -9.09 5.43
C SER A 41 6.86 -8.21 6.29
N THR A 42 6.36 -7.08 5.77
CA THR A 42 5.34 -6.25 6.42
C THR A 42 4.11 -7.08 6.78
N ARG A 43 3.61 -7.91 5.86
CA ARG A 43 2.47 -8.79 6.12
C ARG A 43 2.79 -9.82 7.20
N ALA A 44 3.95 -10.48 7.10
CA ALA A 44 4.38 -11.49 8.07
C ALA A 44 4.54 -10.90 9.48
N ILE A 45 5.06 -9.67 9.60
CA ILE A 45 5.18 -8.95 10.87
C ILE A 45 3.79 -8.70 11.45
N VAL A 46 2.88 -8.09 10.67
CA VAL A 46 1.51 -7.82 11.14
C VAL A 46 0.81 -9.09 11.58
N GLU A 47 0.90 -10.16 10.79
CA GLU A 47 0.31 -11.47 11.11
C GLU A 47 0.89 -12.06 12.39
N THR A 48 2.21 -12.00 12.57
CA THR A 48 2.87 -12.47 13.80
C THR A 48 2.39 -11.69 15.02
N PHE A 49 2.28 -10.37 14.92
CA PHE A 49 1.77 -9.52 15.99
C PHE A 49 0.32 -9.85 16.33
N LEU A 50 -0.55 -9.99 15.33
CA LEU A 50 -1.95 -10.33 15.53
C LEU A 50 -2.12 -11.72 16.16
N ASN A 51 -1.35 -12.70 15.71
CA ASN A 51 -1.40 -14.06 16.26
C ASN A 51 -0.87 -14.10 17.70
N THR A 52 0.21 -13.37 18.00
CA THR A 52 0.76 -13.33 19.37
C THR A 52 -0.18 -12.60 20.32
N LEU A 53 -0.72 -11.45 19.94
CA LEU A 53 -1.68 -10.71 20.76
C LEU A 53 -3.01 -11.45 20.91
N GLY A 54 -3.50 -12.08 19.84
CA GLY A 54 -4.72 -12.90 19.88
C GLY A 54 -4.54 -14.15 20.74
N ALA A 55 -3.35 -14.76 20.75
CA ALA A 55 -3.02 -15.88 21.64
C ALA A 55 -2.84 -15.45 23.11
N LEU A 56 -2.49 -14.19 23.37
CA LEU A 56 -2.38 -13.61 24.72
C LEU A 56 -3.72 -13.07 25.26
N GLN A 57 -4.77 -13.04 24.44
CA GLN A 57 -6.13 -12.62 24.82
C GLN A 57 -7.06 -13.80 25.16
N TYR A 58 -6.52 -15.01 25.27
CA TYR A 58 -7.16 -16.20 25.83
C TYR A 58 -6.50 -16.64 27.13
#